data_AF-A0A3M1GXP6-F1
#
_entry.id   AF-A0A3M1GXP6-F1
#
_cell.length_a   1.000
_cell.length_b   1.000
_cell.length_c   1.000
_cell.angle_alpha   90.00
_cell.angle_beta   90.00
_cell.angle_gamma   90.00
#
_symmetry.space_group_name_H-M   'P 1'
#
loop_
_entity.id
_entity.type
_entity.pdbx_description
1 polymer ?
#
loop_
_entity_poly.entity_id
_entity_poly.type
_entity_poly.pdbx_seq_one_letter_code
_entity_poly.pdbx_strand_id
1 'polypeptide(L)'
;MMAAFSSSTRRLALVLILLVSTLGCNLLVQPGNISQPPRQAAPGDLLLPTAAEPVPPTPTATRVIEAYLPSPTRTPTPTLVPTDPPSPTPVPSTPTPLPPAPVTRRVVIISVDGLRPDALDQTHTPTLDRLRSQGAYTADARTVLPSVTLVSHASMLGGMTPEKHGIYWNDFRPELGKINGPTLFSVAHDAGLSTAMVVGKPKLEHLVLPGSVDSYIFAGSRDDEVAAKALELLQGEPPAVLFIHFPDTDAVGHSSGWMSLPQLQTVSHVDTLIGQIADALDLSDTLLIVTSDHGGTGTGHGGDTPEETRIPWLAVGPGIPAGLVLSPPLHTYDTAAAALYALGLPIPPEWDGRPPAELGVR
;
A
#
# COMPACT_ATOMS: atom_id res chain seq x y z
N MET A 1 25.39 14.73 76.73
CA MET A 1 26.18 13.62 76.16
C MET A 1 25.62 13.35 74.76
N MET A 2 26.40 13.69 73.72
CA MET A 2 26.36 13.34 72.27
C MET A 2 25.01 12.96 71.59
N ALA A 3 24.51 13.74 70.59
CA ALA A 3 24.73 13.69 69.12
C ALA A 3 23.77 12.68 68.40
N ALA A 4 23.23 12.81 67.18
CA ALA A 4 23.39 13.72 66.02
C ALA A 4 22.33 13.38 64.91
N PHE A 5 21.97 14.37 64.04
CA PHE A 5 21.52 14.36 62.61
C PHE A 5 20.37 13.41 62.12
N SER A 6 19.50 13.68 61.13
CA SER A 6 19.62 14.42 59.84
C SER A 6 18.25 14.75 59.19
N SER A 7 18.28 15.64 58.20
CA SER A 7 17.27 16.42 57.44
C SER A 7 16.48 15.67 56.33
N SER A 8 15.20 16.01 56.08
CA SER A 8 14.60 16.84 54.98
C SER A 8 14.64 16.20 53.57
N THR A 9 13.54 16.08 52.80
CA THR A 9 12.88 17.17 52.04
C THR A 9 11.50 16.77 51.48
N ARG A 10 10.52 17.69 51.52
CA ARG A 10 9.26 17.67 50.73
C ARG A 10 9.32 18.77 49.66
N ARG A 11 8.90 18.47 48.43
CA ARG A 11 8.70 19.44 47.34
C ARG A 11 7.22 19.75 47.17
N LEU A 12 6.89 21.04 47.09
CA LEU A 12 5.70 21.59 46.44
C LEU A 12 6.11 22.95 45.86
N ALA A 13 5.87 23.17 44.58
CA ALA A 13 6.00 24.49 43.97
C ALA A 13 4.84 24.72 43.00
N LEU A 14 4.12 25.80 43.29
CA LEU A 14 2.95 26.35 42.62
C LEU A 14 3.42 27.38 41.58
N VAL A 15 2.69 27.46 40.47
CA VAL A 15 2.84 28.41 39.35
C VAL A 15 2.14 29.74 39.67
N LEU A 16 2.78 30.91 39.43
CA LEU A 16 2.18 32.09 38.74
C LEU A 16 3.13 33.33 38.60
N ILE A 17 3.43 33.70 37.35
CA ILE A 17 3.26 35.01 36.64
C ILE A 17 4.03 36.33 37.02
N LEU A 18 4.66 36.86 35.94
CA LEU A 18 5.03 38.24 35.50
C LEU A 18 5.84 39.21 36.38
N LEU A 19 6.96 39.75 35.82
CA LEU A 19 7.02 41.13 35.30
C LEU A 19 8.30 41.46 34.50
N VAL A 20 8.10 42.38 33.58
CA VAL A 20 8.96 43.00 32.55
C VAL A 20 10.20 43.72 33.10
N SER A 21 11.33 43.71 32.37
CA SER A 21 12.25 44.88 32.22
C SER A 21 13.31 44.67 31.13
N THR A 22 13.58 45.78 30.44
CA THR A 22 14.32 46.04 29.20
C THR A 22 15.84 46.19 29.34
N LEU A 23 16.60 45.76 28.32
CA LEU A 23 17.86 46.32 27.79
C LEU A 23 18.20 45.46 26.56
N GLY A 24 18.40 45.92 25.33
CA GLY A 24 18.98 47.18 24.86
C GLY A 24 20.31 46.86 24.16
N CYS A 25 20.30 46.53 22.86
CA CYS A 25 21.47 46.67 22.00
C CYS A 25 21.09 46.86 20.53
N ASN A 26 21.49 48.04 20.04
CA ASN A 26 21.35 48.52 18.68
C ASN A 26 22.35 47.83 17.74
N LEU A 27 21.91 47.48 16.52
CA LEU A 27 22.77 47.57 15.35
C LEU A 27 22.01 48.21 14.20
N LEU A 28 22.60 49.28 13.68
CA LEU A 28 22.10 50.14 12.61
C LEU A 28 21.95 49.40 11.28
N VAL A 29 20.81 49.60 10.61
CA VAL A 29 20.70 49.55 9.14
C VAL A 29 19.88 50.78 8.70
N GLN A 30 20.41 51.52 7.73
CA GLN A 30 19.86 52.76 7.16
C GLN A 30 18.64 52.50 6.25
N PRO A 31 17.66 53.43 6.13
CA PRO A 31 16.50 53.26 5.27
C PRO A 31 16.71 53.91 3.88
N GLY A 32 16.27 53.23 2.82
CA GLY A 32 16.35 53.74 1.45
C GLY A 32 15.27 53.17 0.52
N ASN A 33 14.26 53.99 0.27
CA ASN A 33 13.33 54.01 -0.86
C ASN A 33 12.24 52.94 -1.02
N ILE A 34 11.04 53.35 -0.61
CA ILE A 34 9.73 52.89 -1.06
C ILE A 34 9.52 53.42 -2.48
N SER A 35 9.20 52.54 -3.44
CA SER A 35 8.62 52.91 -4.73
C SER A 35 7.38 52.07 -5.01
N GLN A 36 6.36 52.78 -5.46
CA GLN A 36 4.94 52.40 -5.53
C GLN A 36 4.64 51.21 -6.45
N PRO A 37 3.50 50.53 -6.26
CA PRO A 37 3.04 49.47 -7.16
C PRO A 37 2.51 50.06 -8.47
N PRO A 38 2.67 49.39 -9.63
CA PRO A 38 2.08 49.85 -10.87
C PRO A 38 0.55 49.63 -10.89
N ARG A 39 -0.12 50.58 -11.51
CA ARG A 39 -1.57 50.81 -11.56
C ARG A 39 -2.35 49.71 -12.29
N GLN A 40 -3.57 49.49 -11.80
CA GLN A 40 -4.69 48.91 -12.55
C GLN A 40 -4.99 49.73 -13.82
N ALA A 41 -5.15 49.04 -14.94
CA ALA A 41 -5.79 49.56 -16.15
C ALA A 41 -7.26 49.10 -16.19
N ALA A 42 -8.16 50.04 -16.43
CA ALA A 42 -9.60 49.83 -16.67
C ALA A 42 -9.87 49.60 -18.18
N PRO A 43 -11.07 49.10 -18.56
CA PRO A 43 -11.27 48.27 -19.75
C PRO A 43 -11.56 49.08 -21.02
N GLY A 44 -11.12 48.55 -22.16
CA GLY A 44 -11.41 49.11 -23.48
C GLY A 44 -11.27 48.07 -24.58
N ASP A 45 -12.38 47.83 -25.26
CA ASP A 45 -12.57 47.29 -26.61
C ASP A 45 -12.33 45.80 -26.90
N LEU A 46 -13.47 45.10 -26.96
CA LEU A 46 -13.74 43.88 -27.71
C LEU A 46 -13.10 43.92 -29.11
N LEU A 47 -12.19 42.98 -29.37
CA LEU A 47 -11.90 42.50 -30.72
C LEU A 47 -12.17 40.99 -30.74
N LEU A 48 -13.11 40.63 -31.62
CA LEU A 48 -13.63 39.29 -31.89
C LEU A 48 -12.50 38.30 -32.24
N PRO A 49 -12.58 37.02 -31.80
CA PRO A 49 -11.66 36.00 -32.29
C PRO A 49 -11.96 35.70 -33.76
N THR A 50 -10.90 35.76 -34.58
CA THR A 50 -10.90 35.34 -35.97
C THR A 50 -11.23 33.86 -36.07
N ALA A 51 -12.11 33.54 -37.03
CA ALA A 51 -12.63 32.22 -37.31
C ALA A 51 -11.53 31.15 -37.47
N ALA A 52 -11.75 30.00 -36.84
CA ALA A 52 -11.01 28.79 -37.09
C ALA A 52 -11.19 28.35 -38.56
N GLU A 53 -10.10 27.96 -39.21
CA GLU A 53 -10.11 27.36 -40.54
C GLU A 53 -10.86 26.01 -40.55
N PRO A 54 -11.55 25.66 -41.65
CA PRO A 54 -12.31 24.42 -41.74
C PRO A 54 -11.38 23.20 -41.90
N VAL A 55 -11.58 22.22 -41.02
CA VAL A 55 -11.00 20.86 -41.14
C VAL A 55 -11.52 20.20 -42.42
N PRO A 56 -10.67 19.60 -43.27
CA PRO A 56 -11.12 18.91 -44.47
C PRO A 56 -11.87 17.61 -44.13
N PRO A 57 -12.88 17.20 -44.91
CA PRO A 57 -13.66 16.00 -44.63
C PRO A 57 -12.83 14.72 -44.83
N THR A 58 -12.96 13.80 -43.87
CA THR A 58 -12.47 12.41 -43.95
C THR A 58 -13.06 11.70 -45.18
N PRO A 59 -12.25 10.98 -45.98
CA PRO A 59 -12.78 10.25 -47.14
C PRO A 59 -13.65 9.07 -46.69
N THR A 60 -14.87 9.03 -47.23
CA THR A 60 -15.81 7.93 -47.11
C THR A 60 -15.23 6.67 -47.74
N ALA A 61 -15.11 5.58 -46.95
CA ALA A 61 -14.74 4.27 -47.46
C ALA A 61 -15.80 3.79 -48.47
N THR A 62 -15.41 3.74 -49.74
CA THR A 62 -16.21 3.16 -50.81
C THR A 62 -16.18 1.64 -50.66
N ARG A 63 -17.35 1.01 -50.48
CA ARG A 63 -17.51 -0.44 -50.58
C ARG A 63 -17.10 -0.88 -51.99
N VAL A 64 -15.98 -1.60 -52.10
CA VAL A 64 -15.68 -2.41 -53.27
C VAL A 64 -16.55 -3.66 -53.19
N ILE A 65 -17.47 -3.82 -54.13
CA ILE A 65 -18.19 -5.07 -54.35
C ILE A 65 -17.22 -5.96 -55.14
N GLU A 66 -16.57 -6.88 -54.44
CA GLU A 66 -15.72 -7.90 -55.07
C GLU A 66 -16.60 -9.02 -55.62
N ALA A 67 -16.49 -9.27 -56.93
CA ALA A 67 -17.27 -10.27 -57.63
C ALA A 67 -16.87 -11.69 -57.18
N TYR A 68 -17.85 -12.44 -56.72
CA TYR A 68 -17.71 -13.83 -56.27
C TYR A 68 -17.41 -14.76 -57.45
N LEU A 69 -16.19 -15.29 -57.53
CA LEU A 69 -15.85 -16.42 -58.38
C LEU A 69 -15.97 -17.72 -57.57
N PRO A 70 -16.64 -18.77 -58.07
CA PRO A 70 -16.73 -20.03 -57.36
C PRO A 70 -15.39 -20.76 -57.36
N SER A 71 -14.86 -21.07 -56.17
CA SER A 71 -13.69 -21.93 -55.99
C SER A 71 -14.04 -23.41 -56.17
N PRO A 72 -13.12 -24.25 -56.69
CA PRO A 72 -13.38 -25.66 -56.94
C PRO A 72 -13.52 -26.45 -55.63
N THR A 73 -14.53 -27.32 -55.60
CA THR A 73 -14.84 -28.21 -54.48
C THR A 73 -13.65 -29.13 -54.17
N ARG A 74 -13.00 -28.93 -53.02
CA ARG A 74 -12.05 -29.90 -52.45
C ARG A 74 -12.80 -30.85 -51.52
N THR A 75 -12.62 -32.14 -51.76
CA THR A 75 -13.07 -33.25 -50.90
C THR A 75 -12.48 -33.10 -49.49
N PRO A 76 -13.25 -33.34 -48.41
CA PRO A 76 -12.72 -33.19 -47.05
C PRO A 76 -11.80 -34.37 -46.70
N THR A 77 -10.54 -34.07 -46.41
CA THR A 77 -9.63 -34.96 -45.68
C THR A 77 -9.99 -34.88 -44.19
N PRO A 78 -10.06 -36.01 -43.45
CA PRO A 78 -10.38 -35.97 -42.03
C PRO A 78 -9.28 -35.23 -41.26
N THR A 79 -9.62 -34.08 -40.68
CA THR A 79 -8.76 -33.34 -39.76
C THR A 79 -8.72 -34.09 -38.43
N LEU A 80 -7.55 -34.61 -38.06
CA LEU A 80 -7.31 -35.07 -36.69
C LEU A 80 -7.40 -33.84 -35.77
N VAL A 81 -8.37 -33.84 -34.87
CA VAL A 81 -8.48 -32.85 -33.80
C VAL A 81 -7.26 -33.01 -32.89
N PRO A 82 -6.42 -31.97 -32.70
CA PRO A 82 -5.39 -32.02 -31.67
C PRO A 82 -6.07 -32.13 -30.31
N THR A 83 -5.87 -33.25 -29.63
CA THR A 83 -6.24 -33.38 -28.21
C THR A 83 -5.27 -32.56 -27.39
N ASP A 84 -5.79 -31.57 -26.65
CA ASP A 84 -5.01 -30.84 -25.66
C ASP A 84 -4.34 -31.84 -24.69
N PRO A 85 -3.08 -31.60 -24.30
CA PRO A 85 -2.45 -32.41 -23.27
C PRO A 85 -3.29 -32.33 -21.98
N PRO A 86 -3.41 -33.42 -21.22
CA PRO A 86 -4.17 -33.40 -19.97
C PRO A 86 -3.59 -32.33 -19.04
N SER A 87 -4.46 -31.46 -18.50
CA SER A 87 -4.09 -30.54 -17.43
C SER A 87 -3.34 -31.30 -16.34
N PRO A 88 -2.20 -30.78 -15.84
CA PRO A 88 -1.48 -31.42 -14.75
C PRO A 88 -2.44 -31.59 -13.57
N THR A 89 -2.54 -32.82 -13.08
CA THR A 89 -3.31 -33.15 -11.89
C THR A 89 -2.78 -32.30 -10.72
N PRO A 90 -3.64 -31.60 -9.96
CA PRO A 90 -3.17 -30.81 -8.83
C PRO A 90 -2.48 -31.75 -7.84
N VAL A 91 -1.17 -31.54 -7.66
CA VAL A 91 -0.42 -32.22 -6.62
C VAL A 91 -1.02 -31.77 -5.28
N PRO A 92 -1.39 -32.67 -4.37
CA PRO A 92 -1.86 -32.29 -3.04
C PRO A 92 -0.79 -31.42 -2.37
N SER A 93 -1.11 -30.14 -2.13
CA SER A 93 -0.28 -29.25 -1.33
C SER A 93 -0.13 -29.88 0.05
N THR A 94 1.09 -30.29 0.42
CA THR A 94 1.37 -30.68 1.80
C THR A 94 1.16 -29.43 2.67
N PRO A 95 0.36 -29.49 3.75
CA PRO A 95 0.11 -28.32 4.59
C PRO A 95 1.43 -27.79 5.14
N THR A 96 1.62 -26.47 5.07
CA THR A 96 2.77 -25.80 5.69
C THR A 96 2.76 -26.08 7.19
N PRO A 97 3.83 -26.67 7.77
CA PRO A 97 3.90 -26.90 9.21
C PRO A 97 3.76 -25.58 9.95
N LEU A 98 2.92 -25.55 10.99
CA LEU A 98 2.83 -24.38 11.86
C LEU A 98 4.11 -24.24 12.70
N PRO A 99 4.53 -23.02 13.03
CA PRO A 99 5.64 -22.87 13.95
C PRO A 99 5.21 -23.45 15.32
N PRO A 100 6.14 -24.04 16.08
CA PRO A 100 5.84 -24.68 17.36
C PRO A 100 5.29 -23.70 18.42
N ALA A 101 5.46 -22.39 18.21
CA ALA A 101 4.85 -21.32 18.99
C ALA A 101 4.77 -20.03 18.12
N PRO A 102 3.94 -19.04 18.48
CA PRO A 102 3.94 -17.73 17.84
C PRO A 102 5.35 -17.10 17.87
N VAL A 103 5.79 -16.57 16.72
CA VAL A 103 7.06 -15.85 16.57
C VAL A 103 6.92 -14.39 17.02
N THR A 104 5.71 -13.83 16.87
CA THR A 104 5.36 -12.45 17.25
C THR A 104 4.01 -12.43 17.97
N ARG A 105 3.76 -11.41 18.79
CA ARG A 105 2.42 -11.16 19.36
C ARG A 105 1.59 -10.21 18.51
N ARG A 106 2.23 -9.48 17.59
CA ARG A 106 1.56 -8.50 16.72
C ARG A 106 2.07 -8.53 15.29
N VAL A 107 1.17 -8.25 14.36
CA VAL A 107 1.47 -7.98 12.96
C VAL A 107 0.90 -6.61 12.57
N VAL A 108 1.74 -5.79 11.93
CA VAL A 108 1.34 -4.55 11.27
C VAL A 108 1.70 -4.67 9.79
N ILE A 109 0.73 -4.48 8.91
CA ILE A 109 0.93 -4.46 7.46
C ILE A 109 0.64 -3.05 6.95
N ILE A 110 1.63 -2.44 6.29
CA ILE A 110 1.49 -1.16 5.61
C ILE A 110 1.49 -1.43 4.11
N SER A 111 0.42 -1.05 3.44
CA SER A 111 0.32 -1.02 1.97
C SER A 111 0.42 0.42 1.48
N VAL A 112 1.42 0.71 0.65
CA VAL A 112 1.55 1.99 -0.06
C VAL A 112 0.99 1.79 -1.47
N ASP A 113 -0.20 2.34 -1.74
CA ASP A 113 -0.94 2.11 -2.97
C ASP A 113 -0.17 2.64 -4.20
N GLY A 114 -0.01 1.81 -5.24
CA GLY A 114 0.65 2.22 -6.48
C GLY A 114 2.17 2.43 -6.41
N LEU A 115 2.84 1.94 -5.36
CA LEU A 115 4.28 2.07 -5.15
C LEU A 115 5.07 1.05 -5.97
N ARG A 116 5.80 1.56 -6.96
CA ARG A 116 6.78 0.76 -7.71
C ARG A 116 8.07 0.54 -6.91
N PRO A 117 8.72 -0.64 -7.02
CA PRO A 117 10.00 -0.89 -6.36
C PRO A 117 11.10 0.08 -6.80
N ASP A 118 11.16 0.43 -8.09
CA ASP A 118 12.20 1.31 -8.65
C ASP A 118 12.00 2.79 -8.31
N ALA A 119 10.88 3.16 -7.69
CA ALA A 119 10.70 4.48 -7.08
C ALA A 119 11.56 4.66 -5.82
N LEU A 120 11.85 3.56 -5.11
CA LEU A 120 12.70 3.56 -3.91
C LEU A 120 14.16 3.89 -4.26
N ASP A 121 14.65 3.39 -5.39
CA ASP A 121 16.02 3.68 -5.86
C ASP A 121 16.18 5.13 -6.38
N GLN A 122 15.06 5.81 -6.69
CA GLN A 122 15.03 7.17 -7.27
C GLN A 122 14.60 8.25 -6.27
N THR A 123 14.29 7.85 -5.04
CA THR A 123 13.77 8.73 -4.00
C THR A 123 14.59 8.57 -2.74
N HIS A 124 14.76 9.65 -1.97
CA HIS A 124 15.37 9.55 -0.66
C HIS A 124 14.35 8.98 0.34
N THR A 125 14.50 7.69 0.68
CA THR A 125 13.63 6.91 1.58
C THR A 125 14.41 6.30 2.75
N PRO A 126 14.96 7.15 3.65
CA PRO A 126 15.86 6.70 4.71
C PRO A 126 15.20 5.72 5.71
N THR A 127 13.88 5.79 5.90
CA THR A 127 13.19 4.83 6.76
C THR A 127 13.17 3.46 6.11
N LEU A 128 12.70 3.35 4.87
CA LEU A 128 12.64 2.09 4.14
C LEU A 128 14.04 1.49 3.94
N ASP A 129 15.06 2.31 3.68
CA ASP A 129 16.46 1.87 3.61
C ASP A 129 16.93 1.26 4.93
N ARG A 130 16.62 1.91 6.06
CA ARG A 130 16.91 1.39 7.39
C ARG A 130 16.18 0.08 7.64
N LEU A 131 14.87 0.01 7.42
CA LEU A 131 14.08 -1.19 7.63
C LEU A 131 14.58 -2.35 6.74
N ARG A 132 14.97 -2.06 5.50
CA ARG A 132 15.54 -3.04 4.56
C ARG A 132 16.85 -3.62 5.08
N SER A 133 17.71 -2.79 5.67
CA SER A 133 18.97 -3.25 6.28
C SER A 133 18.76 -4.07 7.56
N GLN A 134 17.64 -3.86 8.26
CA GLN A 134 17.30 -4.51 9.53
C GLN A 134 16.49 -5.80 9.36
N GLY A 135 15.88 -6.01 8.19
CA GLY A 135 14.96 -7.12 7.95
C GLY A 135 15.20 -7.84 6.63
N ALA A 136 14.11 -8.36 6.07
CA ALA A 136 14.07 -9.07 4.81
C ALA A 136 13.41 -8.20 3.72
N TYR A 137 13.91 -8.29 2.48
CA TYR A 137 13.41 -7.45 1.38
C TYR A 137 13.51 -8.14 0.02
N THR A 138 12.54 -7.85 -0.85
CA THR A 138 12.64 -8.04 -2.30
C THR A 138 11.97 -6.89 -3.05
N ALA A 139 12.54 -6.55 -4.21
CA ALA A 139 11.96 -5.62 -5.18
C ALA A 139 11.15 -6.34 -6.28
N ASP A 140 11.06 -7.66 -6.23
CA ASP A 140 10.52 -8.49 -7.31
C ASP A 140 9.34 -9.36 -6.84
N ALA A 141 8.67 -8.95 -5.76
CA ALA A 141 7.38 -9.51 -5.40
C ALA A 141 6.33 -9.13 -6.46
N ARG A 142 5.32 -9.98 -6.63
CA ARG A 142 4.34 -9.88 -7.73
C ARG A 142 2.92 -9.71 -7.23
N THR A 143 2.21 -8.75 -7.81
CA THR A 143 0.76 -8.64 -7.63
C THR A 143 -0.02 -9.64 -8.49
N VAL A 144 -1.35 -9.63 -8.36
CA VAL A 144 -2.29 -10.41 -9.17
C VAL A 144 -2.84 -9.58 -10.33
N LEU A 145 -3.52 -10.24 -11.27
CA LEU A 145 -4.21 -9.58 -12.37
C LEU A 145 -5.74 -9.56 -12.17
N PRO A 146 -6.44 -8.49 -12.57
CA PRO A 146 -5.87 -7.19 -12.99
C PRO A 146 -5.14 -6.51 -11.83
N SER A 147 -4.05 -5.78 -12.13
CA SER A 147 -3.20 -5.12 -11.13
C SER A 147 -3.84 -3.83 -10.59
N VAL A 148 -4.99 -3.98 -9.94
CA VAL A 148 -5.82 -2.88 -9.42
C VAL A 148 -6.08 -3.03 -7.93
N THR A 149 -6.24 -1.91 -7.25
CA THR A 149 -6.24 -1.80 -5.80
C THR A 149 -7.08 -2.87 -5.08
N LEU A 150 -8.39 -2.95 -5.36
CA LEU A 150 -9.27 -3.80 -4.57
C LEU A 150 -9.01 -5.30 -4.82
N VAL A 151 -8.68 -5.67 -6.07
CA VAL A 151 -8.38 -7.05 -6.44
C VAL A 151 -7.07 -7.51 -5.78
N SER A 152 -6.04 -6.68 -5.85
CA SER A 152 -4.75 -6.96 -5.21
C SER A 152 -4.86 -7.02 -3.69
N HIS A 153 -5.57 -6.08 -3.05
CA HIS A 153 -5.76 -6.12 -1.60
C HIS A 153 -6.62 -7.30 -1.14
N ALA A 154 -7.60 -7.73 -1.94
CA ALA A 154 -8.35 -8.96 -1.67
C ALA A 154 -7.42 -10.19 -1.68
N SER A 155 -6.50 -10.26 -2.64
CA SER A 155 -5.47 -11.30 -2.67
C SER A 155 -4.50 -11.18 -1.49
N MET A 156 -4.03 -9.98 -1.19
CA MET A 156 -3.06 -9.69 -0.13
C MET A 156 -3.55 -10.13 1.25
N LEU A 157 -4.80 -9.77 1.58
CA LEU A 157 -5.38 -9.96 2.91
C LEU A 157 -6.22 -11.25 3.01
N GLY A 158 -6.63 -11.81 1.87
CA GLY A 158 -7.35 -13.08 1.77
C GLY A 158 -6.48 -14.27 1.39
N GLY A 159 -5.18 -14.08 1.11
CA GLY A 159 -4.25 -15.17 0.78
C GLY A 159 -4.61 -16.02 -0.45
N MET A 160 -5.53 -15.53 -1.28
CA MET A 160 -6.14 -16.25 -2.40
C MET A 160 -5.89 -15.52 -3.71
N THR A 161 -5.97 -16.24 -4.81
CA THR A 161 -6.04 -15.66 -6.16
C THR A 161 -7.44 -15.07 -6.47
N PRO A 162 -7.56 -14.17 -7.46
CA PRO A 162 -8.85 -13.60 -7.89
C PRO A 162 -9.92 -14.63 -8.21
N GLU A 163 -9.53 -15.76 -8.79
CA GLU A 163 -10.38 -16.91 -9.09
C GLU A 163 -11.10 -17.45 -7.86
N LYS A 164 -10.45 -17.43 -6.70
CA LYS A 164 -11.00 -17.94 -5.45
C LYS A 164 -11.72 -16.87 -4.64
N HIS A 165 -11.12 -15.69 -4.47
CA HIS A 165 -11.69 -14.65 -3.62
C HIS A 165 -12.84 -13.88 -4.30
N GLY A 166 -13.00 -14.00 -5.62
CA GLY A 166 -14.18 -13.56 -6.37
C GLY A 166 -14.34 -12.06 -6.56
N ILE A 167 -13.32 -11.26 -6.22
CA ILE A 167 -13.33 -9.80 -6.39
C ILE A 167 -12.67 -9.47 -7.72
N TYR A 168 -13.44 -8.88 -8.64
CA TYR A 168 -13.00 -8.49 -9.99
C TYR A 168 -13.33 -7.03 -10.33
N TRP A 169 -13.79 -6.25 -9.35
CA TRP A 169 -14.13 -4.84 -9.51
C TRP A 169 -13.18 -3.98 -8.68
N ASN A 170 -13.07 -2.69 -9.02
CA ASN A 170 -12.20 -1.76 -8.31
C ASN A 170 -12.92 -0.51 -7.78
N ASP A 171 -14.24 -0.40 -7.97
CA ASP A 171 -15.01 0.70 -7.37
C ASP A 171 -15.60 0.29 -6.03
N PHE A 172 -16.02 1.25 -5.21
CA PHE A 172 -16.85 0.92 -4.05
C PHE A 172 -18.26 0.60 -4.52
N ARG A 173 -18.67 -0.66 -4.37
CA ARG A 173 -19.91 -1.23 -4.91
C ARG A 173 -20.57 -2.15 -3.88
N PRO A 174 -21.07 -1.61 -2.74
CA PRO A 174 -21.53 -2.41 -1.60
C PRO A 174 -22.54 -3.51 -1.95
N GLU A 175 -23.32 -3.33 -3.02
CA GLU A 175 -24.25 -4.31 -3.55
C GLU A 175 -23.61 -5.58 -4.12
N LEU A 176 -22.32 -5.56 -4.46
CA LEU A 176 -21.57 -6.72 -4.94
C LEU A 176 -21.08 -7.63 -3.81
N GLY A 177 -21.35 -7.28 -2.54
CA GLY A 177 -21.04 -8.11 -1.39
C GLY A 177 -19.61 -7.94 -0.89
N LYS A 178 -19.05 -8.98 -0.26
CA LYS A 178 -17.71 -8.98 0.32
C LYS A 178 -16.84 -10.04 -0.38
N ILE A 179 -15.55 -10.04 -0.07
CA ILE A 179 -14.61 -11.09 -0.47
C ILE A 179 -15.13 -12.49 -0.11
N ASN A 180 -14.89 -13.48 -0.96
CA ASN A 180 -15.16 -14.89 -0.64
C ASN A 180 -14.03 -15.49 0.20
N GLY A 181 -14.39 -16.39 1.13
CA GLY A 181 -13.43 -17.11 1.98
C GLY A 181 -12.88 -16.28 3.15
N PRO A 182 -12.06 -16.88 4.03
CA PRO A 182 -11.51 -16.21 5.20
C PRO A 182 -10.46 -15.17 4.82
N THR A 183 -10.36 -14.12 5.63
CA THR A 183 -9.30 -13.11 5.57
C THR A 183 -8.34 -13.28 6.75
N LEU A 184 -7.16 -12.65 6.67
CA LEU A 184 -6.24 -12.52 7.80
C LEU A 184 -6.96 -12.10 9.08
N PHE A 185 -7.89 -11.14 8.97
CA PHE A 185 -8.65 -10.64 10.11
C PHE A 185 -9.63 -11.65 10.66
N SER A 186 -10.38 -12.36 9.82
CA SER A 186 -11.32 -13.36 10.33
C SER A 186 -10.58 -14.49 11.05
N VAL A 187 -9.45 -14.95 10.51
CA VAL A 187 -8.64 -16.00 11.16
C VAL A 187 -8.05 -15.50 12.49
N ALA A 188 -7.54 -14.27 12.54
CA ALA A 188 -7.00 -13.70 13.76
C ALA A 188 -8.08 -13.46 14.83
N HIS A 189 -9.22 -12.89 14.44
CA HIS A 189 -10.34 -12.63 15.34
C HIS A 189 -10.94 -13.94 15.89
N ASP A 190 -11.11 -14.97 15.06
CA ASP A 190 -11.59 -16.29 15.51
C ASP A 190 -10.62 -16.95 16.51
N ALA A 191 -9.34 -16.60 16.47
CA ALA A 191 -8.34 -16.99 17.46
C ALA A 191 -8.31 -16.10 18.72
N GLY A 192 -9.23 -15.12 18.83
CA GLY A 192 -9.34 -14.19 19.95
C GLY A 192 -8.35 -13.03 19.93
N LEU A 193 -7.74 -12.74 18.78
CA LEU A 193 -6.85 -11.60 18.59
C LEU A 193 -7.62 -10.36 18.16
N SER A 194 -7.22 -9.19 18.67
CA SER A 194 -7.81 -7.91 18.26
C SER A 194 -7.33 -7.48 16.88
N THR A 195 -8.23 -6.88 16.11
CA THR A 195 -8.05 -6.60 14.68
C THR A 195 -8.47 -5.18 14.32
N ALA A 196 -7.69 -4.51 13.45
CA ALA A 196 -8.05 -3.20 12.94
C ALA A 196 -7.56 -2.94 11.52
N MET A 197 -8.29 -2.07 10.83
CA MET A 197 -7.95 -1.54 9.50
C MET A 197 -8.08 -0.03 9.48
N VAL A 198 -7.05 0.67 9.01
CA VAL A 198 -7.07 2.11 8.73
C VAL A 198 -6.77 2.31 7.25
N VAL A 199 -7.74 2.85 6.51
CA VAL A 199 -7.69 2.88 5.04
C VAL A 199 -7.98 4.24 4.45
N GLY A 200 -7.30 4.53 3.34
CA GLY A 200 -7.47 5.74 2.54
C GLY A 200 -8.45 5.63 1.36
N LYS A 201 -8.98 4.43 1.09
CA LYS A 201 -9.93 4.16 0.00
C LYS A 201 -11.13 3.35 0.54
N PRO A 202 -12.38 3.84 0.38
CA PRO A 202 -13.56 3.20 0.98
C PRO A 202 -13.86 1.82 0.37
N LYS A 203 -13.41 1.55 -0.86
CA LYS A 203 -13.58 0.26 -1.54
C LYS A 203 -13.02 -0.92 -0.74
N LEU A 204 -12.02 -0.70 0.12
CA LEU A 204 -11.42 -1.76 0.94
C LEU A 204 -12.37 -2.30 2.02
N GLU A 205 -13.51 -1.65 2.26
CA GLU A 205 -14.58 -2.20 3.10
C GLU A 205 -15.10 -3.55 2.57
N HIS A 206 -14.96 -3.83 1.27
CA HIS A 206 -15.29 -5.13 0.68
C HIS A 206 -14.52 -6.31 1.28
N LEU A 207 -13.41 -6.04 1.97
CA LEU A 207 -12.56 -7.05 2.60
C LEU A 207 -12.93 -7.28 4.08
N VAL A 208 -13.85 -6.48 4.62
CA VAL A 208 -14.30 -6.57 6.02
C VAL A 208 -15.49 -7.51 6.10
N LEU A 209 -15.23 -8.74 6.53
CA LEU A 209 -16.28 -9.72 6.84
C LEU A 209 -16.98 -9.34 8.15
N PRO A 210 -18.29 -9.60 8.30
CA PRO A 210 -19.02 -9.30 9.52
C PRO A 210 -18.34 -9.90 10.77
N GLY A 211 -18.01 -9.05 11.75
CA GLY A 211 -17.38 -9.47 13.00
C GLY A 211 -15.91 -9.88 12.88
N SER A 212 -15.24 -9.62 11.76
CA SER A 212 -13.81 -9.98 11.58
C SER A 212 -12.83 -8.85 11.89
N VAL A 213 -13.29 -7.59 11.87
CA VAL A 213 -12.46 -6.40 12.11
C VAL A 213 -13.10 -5.60 13.24
N ASP A 214 -12.43 -5.53 14.40
CA ASP A 214 -12.95 -4.84 15.59
C ASP A 214 -13.03 -3.32 15.39
N SER A 215 -12.08 -2.77 14.62
CA SER A 215 -12.04 -1.34 14.26
C SER A 215 -11.73 -1.14 12.78
N TYR A 216 -12.75 -0.76 12.00
CA TYR A 216 -12.57 -0.32 10.62
C TYR A 216 -12.67 1.20 10.55
N ILE A 217 -11.61 1.86 10.06
CA ILE A 217 -11.50 3.31 9.98
C ILE A 217 -11.19 3.69 8.54
N PHE A 218 -12.16 4.31 7.85
CA PHE A 218 -11.88 5.10 6.66
C PHE A 218 -11.41 6.49 7.11
N ALA A 219 -10.09 6.74 7.05
CA ALA A 219 -9.48 7.93 7.64
C ALA A 219 -9.59 9.17 6.75
N GLY A 220 -10.11 9.03 5.54
CA GLY A 220 -10.11 10.05 4.48
C GLY A 220 -9.28 9.58 3.30
N SER A 221 -8.76 10.50 2.49
CA SER A 221 -8.08 10.14 1.22
C SER A 221 -6.67 10.70 1.10
N ARG A 222 -6.03 10.95 2.25
CA ARG A 222 -4.67 11.48 2.36
C ARG A 222 -3.83 10.63 3.29
N ASP A 223 -2.54 10.52 3.01
CA ASP A 223 -1.64 9.70 3.82
C ASP A 223 -1.52 10.21 5.26
N ASP A 224 -1.46 11.54 5.46
CA ASP A 224 -1.36 12.15 6.79
C ASP A 224 -2.55 11.81 7.70
N GLU A 225 -3.75 11.72 7.13
CA GLU A 225 -4.97 11.38 7.87
C GLU A 225 -4.96 9.90 8.29
N VAL A 226 -4.53 9.02 7.39
CA VAL A 226 -4.33 7.59 7.66
C VAL A 226 -3.26 7.40 8.74
N ALA A 227 -2.12 8.08 8.63
CA ALA A 227 -1.03 7.98 9.59
C ALA A 227 -1.46 8.47 10.98
N ALA A 228 -2.18 9.58 11.06
CA ALA A 228 -2.71 10.09 12.32
C ALA A 228 -3.61 9.06 13.02
N LYS A 229 -4.53 8.42 12.27
CA LYS A 229 -5.41 7.38 12.82
C LYS A 229 -4.68 6.10 13.21
N ALA A 230 -3.69 5.68 12.43
CA ALA A 230 -2.83 4.56 12.82
C ALA A 230 -2.09 4.86 14.13
N LEU A 231 -1.46 6.02 14.25
CA LEU A 231 -0.73 6.43 15.46
C LEU A 231 -1.64 6.55 16.68
N GLU A 232 -2.89 7.03 16.53
CA GLU A 232 -3.90 7.02 17.60
C GLU A 232 -4.16 5.60 18.12
N LEU A 233 -4.32 4.61 17.24
CA LEU A 233 -4.52 3.21 17.65
C LEU A 233 -3.30 2.62 18.36
N LEU A 234 -2.09 3.05 17.98
CA LEU A 234 -0.83 2.56 18.58
C LEU A 234 -0.53 3.15 19.97
N GLN A 235 -1.17 4.26 20.36
CA GLN A 235 -0.97 4.86 21.70
C GLN A 235 -1.75 4.14 22.82
N GLY A 236 -2.79 3.38 22.49
CA GLY A 236 -3.64 2.68 23.44
C GLY A 236 -3.17 1.25 23.71
N GLU A 237 -4.09 0.30 23.62
CA GLU A 237 -3.76 -1.12 23.48
C GLU A 237 -3.73 -1.46 21.99
N PRO A 238 -2.55 -1.55 21.36
CA PRO A 238 -2.49 -1.69 19.91
C PRO A 238 -3.05 -3.05 19.48
N PRO A 239 -3.87 -3.10 18.42
CA PRO A 239 -4.47 -4.34 17.95
C PRO A 239 -3.38 -5.35 17.59
N ALA A 240 -3.67 -6.64 17.76
CA ALA A 240 -2.75 -7.72 17.43
C ALA A 240 -2.54 -7.84 15.91
N VAL A 241 -3.55 -7.48 15.10
CA VAL A 241 -3.42 -7.33 13.64
C VAL A 241 -3.88 -5.94 13.22
N LEU A 242 -2.98 -5.17 12.62
CA LEU A 242 -3.28 -3.84 12.07
C LEU A 242 -2.91 -3.79 10.58
N PHE A 243 -3.84 -3.33 9.76
CA PHE A 243 -3.56 -2.97 8.37
C PHE A 243 -3.72 -1.47 8.15
N ILE A 244 -2.74 -0.88 7.47
CA ILE A 244 -2.66 0.55 7.17
C ILE A 244 -2.50 0.71 5.66
N HIS A 245 -3.36 1.50 5.04
CA HIS A 245 -3.33 1.74 3.59
C HIS A 245 -3.16 3.23 3.28
N PHE A 246 -2.04 3.56 2.64
CA PHE A 246 -1.69 4.91 2.18
C PHE A 246 -2.08 5.13 0.72
N PRO A 247 -3.05 6.03 0.40
CA PRO A 247 -3.57 6.22 -0.95
C PRO A 247 -2.78 7.18 -1.87
N ASP A 248 -1.92 8.06 -1.34
CA ASP A 248 -1.50 9.24 -2.11
C ASP A 248 -0.54 8.91 -3.27
N THR A 249 0.33 7.90 -3.14
CA THR A 249 1.29 7.54 -4.20
C THR A 249 0.58 7.13 -5.50
N ASP A 250 -0.51 6.37 -5.41
CA ASP A 250 -1.40 6.05 -6.52
C ASP A 250 -2.20 7.26 -7.02
N ALA A 251 -2.81 8.03 -6.10
CA ALA A 251 -3.59 9.21 -6.47
C ALA A 251 -2.74 10.25 -7.24
N VAL A 252 -1.48 10.44 -6.86
CA VAL A 252 -0.54 11.29 -7.57
C VAL A 252 -0.03 10.63 -8.85
N GLY A 253 0.15 9.30 -8.86
CA GLY A 253 0.41 8.52 -10.08
C GLY A 253 -0.65 8.75 -11.16
N HIS A 254 -1.93 8.73 -10.79
CA HIS A 254 -3.03 9.02 -11.70
C HIS A 254 -3.05 10.48 -12.19
N SER A 255 -2.79 11.45 -11.32
CA SER A 255 -2.91 12.88 -11.68
C SER A 255 -1.68 13.45 -12.39
N SER A 256 -0.49 12.92 -12.11
CA SER A 256 0.79 13.49 -12.56
C SER A 256 1.68 12.48 -13.31
N GLY A 257 1.32 11.20 -13.28
CA GLY A 257 2.04 10.10 -13.89
C GLY A 257 2.94 9.36 -12.92
N TRP A 258 3.03 8.03 -13.07
CA TRP A 258 4.00 7.21 -12.36
C TRP A 258 5.42 7.63 -12.70
N MET A 259 6.29 7.64 -11.69
CA MET A 259 7.68 8.09 -11.73
C MET A 259 7.87 9.59 -12.06
N SER A 260 6.79 10.38 -12.00
CA SER A 260 6.89 11.84 -12.07
C SER A 260 7.46 12.43 -10.79
N LEU A 261 8.09 13.62 -10.87
CA LEU A 261 8.61 14.29 -9.69
C LEU A 261 7.56 14.48 -8.57
N PRO A 262 6.30 14.89 -8.85
CA PRO A 262 5.26 14.92 -7.83
C PRO A 262 5.01 13.57 -7.15
N GLN A 263 5.00 12.46 -7.90
CA GLN A 263 4.80 11.14 -7.31
C GLN A 263 5.98 10.73 -6.42
N LEU A 264 7.22 10.95 -6.89
CA LEU A 264 8.42 10.63 -6.10
C LEU A 264 8.51 11.48 -4.82
N GLN A 265 8.02 12.72 -4.83
CA GLN A 265 7.88 13.52 -3.62
C GLN A 265 6.89 12.90 -2.63
N THR A 266 5.78 12.34 -3.12
CA THR A 266 4.84 11.57 -2.27
C THR A 266 5.48 10.31 -1.71
N VAL A 267 6.33 9.60 -2.48
CA VAL A 267 7.09 8.44 -1.97
C VAL A 267 8.02 8.84 -0.82
N SER A 268 8.69 10.00 -0.91
CA SER A 268 9.52 10.51 0.19
C SER A 268 8.68 10.93 1.41
N HIS A 269 7.49 11.48 1.19
CA HIS A 269 6.56 11.85 2.27
C HIS A 269 6.04 10.62 3.02
N VAL A 270 5.55 9.60 2.30
CA VAL A 270 5.04 8.38 2.93
C VAL A 270 6.14 7.61 3.66
N ASP A 271 7.41 7.65 3.20
CA ASP A 271 8.55 7.11 3.96
C ASP A 271 8.69 7.76 5.35
N THR A 272 8.45 9.07 5.45
CA THR A 272 8.47 9.79 6.73
C THR A 272 7.34 9.30 7.66
N LEU A 273 6.14 9.08 7.12
CA LEU A 273 4.98 8.59 7.87
C LEU A 273 5.18 7.12 8.32
N ILE A 274 5.75 6.29 7.46
CA ILE A 274 6.16 4.92 7.80
C ILE A 274 7.18 4.96 8.95
N GLY A 275 8.11 5.92 8.95
CA GLY A 275 9.08 6.11 10.04
C GLY A 275 8.40 6.38 11.37
N GLN A 276 7.44 7.29 11.40
CA GLN A 276 6.66 7.60 12.61
C GLN A 276 5.91 6.38 13.15
N ILE A 277 5.30 5.59 12.27
CA ILE A 277 4.60 4.36 12.66
C ILE A 277 5.60 3.31 13.17
N ALA A 278 6.69 3.06 12.44
CA ALA A 278 7.70 2.09 12.83
C ALA A 278 8.34 2.43 14.17
N ASP A 279 8.59 3.70 14.45
CA ASP A 279 9.16 4.17 15.72
C ASP A 279 8.17 4.07 16.89
N ALA A 280 6.87 4.00 16.61
CA ALA A 280 5.82 3.74 17.61
C ALA A 280 5.63 2.24 17.93
N LEU A 281 6.25 1.34 17.16
CA LEU A 281 6.15 -0.11 17.35
C LEU A 281 7.32 -0.66 18.18
N ASP A 282 7.02 -1.62 19.05
CA ASP A 282 8.04 -2.51 19.60
C ASP A 282 8.32 -3.65 18.60
N LEU A 283 9.35 -3.47 17.78
CA LEU A 283 9.77 -4.46 16.78
C LEU A 283 10.42 -5.72 17.38
N SER A 284 10.63 -5.77 18.71
CA SER A 284 11.03 -7.01 19.39
C SER A 284 9.87 -7.98 19.62
N ASP A 285 8.63 -7.52 19.40
CA ASP A 285 7.39 -8.29 19.57
C ASP A 285 6.35 -8.01 18.46
N THR A 286 6.76 -7.31 17.41
CA THR A 286 5.90 -6.93 16.28
C THR A 286 6.58 -7.28 14.96
N LEU A 287 5.88 -8.00 14.09
CA LEU A 287 6.22 -8.12 12.68
C LEU A 287 5.62 -6.94 11.93
N LEU A 288 6.47 -6.10 11.36
CA LEU A 288 6.08 -5.04 10.43
C LEU A 288 6.35 -5.51 9.01
N ILE A 289 5.32 -5.53 8.17
CA ILE A 289 5.41 -5.75 6.73
C ILE A 289 5.09 -4.43 6.03
N VAL A 290 5.92 -4.02 5.07
CA VAL A 290 5.65 -2.89 4.17
C VAL A 290 5.66 -3.38 2.74
N THR A 291 4.60 -3.12 1.99
CA THR A 291 4.42 -3.60 0.62
C THR A 291 3.63 -2.60 -0.22
N SER A 292 3.41 -2.93 -1.49
CA SER A 292 2.43 -2.30 -2.35
C SER A 292 1.44 -3.31 -2.91
N ASP A 293 0.37 -2.83 -3.50
CA ASP A 293 -0.65 -3.59 -4.19
C ASP A 293 -0.41 -3.66 -5.71
N HIS A 294 0.16 -2.63 -6.32
CA HIS A 294 0.57 -2.60 -7.73
C HIS A 294 1.55 -1.45 -7.99
N GLY A 295 2.10 -1.40 -9.20
CA GLY A 295 2.78 -0.23 -9.74
C GLY A 295 1.94 0.50 -10.80
N GLY A 296 2.56 1.06 -11.82
CA GLY A 296 1.82 1.78 -12.88
C GLY A 296 2.70 2.33 -14.00
N THR A 297 2.04 2.68 -15.11
CA THR A 297 2.65 3.27 -16.31
C THR A 297 1.86 4.47 -16.81
N GLY A 298 2.56 5.53 -17.25
CA GLY A 298 1.87 6.77 -17.61
C GLY A 298 1.01 7.26 -16.44
N THR A 299 -0.29 7.44 -16.64
CA THR A 299 -1.28 7.81 -15.61
C THR A 299 -2.27 6.69 -15.29
N GLY A 300 -1.93 5.43 -15.60
CA GLY A 300 -2.80 4.28 -15.41
C GLY A 300 -2.09 3.05 -14.86
N HIS A 301 -2.90 2.08 -14.48
CA HIS A 301 -2.49 0.76 -14.04
C HIS A 301 -3.62 -0.25 -14.30
N GLY A 302 -3.34 -1.55 -14.16
CA GLY A 302 -4.30 -2.65 -14.28
C GLY A 302 -3.88 -3.73 -15.29
N GLY A 303 -2.81 -3.50 -16.05
CA GLY A 303 -2.20 -4.41 -16.99
C GLY A 303 -1.22 -5.40 -16.37
N ASP A 304 -0.45 -6.07 -17.23
CA ASP A 304 0.48 -7.15 -16.88
C ASP A 304 1.95 -6.77 -17.04
N THR A 305 2.25 -5.49 -17.24
CA THR A 305 3.63 -5.02 -17.42
C THR A 305 4.43 -5.20 -16.12
N PRO A 306 5.77 -5.36 -16.19
CA PRO A 306 6.61 -5.41 -15.00
C PRO A 306 6.53 -4.14 -14.12
N GLU A 307 6.23 -2.99 -14.72
CA GLU A 307 6.03 -1.70 -14.05
C GLU A 307 4.72 -1.65 -13.26
N GLU A 308 3.71 -2.41 -13.67
CA GLU A 308 2.42 -2.53 -12.98
C GLU A 308 2.39 -3.68 -11.98
N THR A 309 3.14 -4.76 -12.26
CA THR A 309 3.01 -6.02 -11.52
C THR A 309 4.09 -6.27 -10.47
N ARG A 310 5.26 -5.63 -10.56
CA ARG A 310 6.29 -5.72 -9.50
C ARG A 310 5.96 -4.76 -8.38
N ILE A 311 6.03 -5.26 -7.16
CA ILE A 311 5.80 -4.52 -5.92
C ILE A 311 6.98 -4.74 -4.97
N PRO A 312 7.36 -3.73 -4.17
CA PRO A 312 8.31 -3.94 -3.09
C PRO A 312 7.64 -4.78 -2.00
N TRP A 313 8.41 -5.66 -1.37
CA TRP A 313 7.97 -6.39 -0.18
C TRP A 313 9.08 -6.42 0.85
N LEU A 314 8.78 -5.93 2.05
CA LEU A 314 9.72 -5.78 3.15
C LEU A 314 9.10 -6.31 4.43
N ALA A 315 9.88 -7.02 5.25
CA ALA A 315 9.49 -7.44 6.58
C ALA A 315 10.60 -7.22 7.61
N VAL A 316 10.27 -6.71 8.79
CA VAL A 316 11.17 -6.61 9.94
C VAL A 316 10.42 -7.01 11.21
N GLY A 317 11.10 -7.71 12.11
CA GLY A 317 10.50 -8.17 13.36
C GLY A 317 11.21 -9.40 13.93
N PRO A 318 10.61 -10.05 14.93
CA PRO A 318 11.21 -11.21 15.59
C PRO A 318 11.48 -12.35 14.61
N GLY A 319 12.69 -12.93 14.70
CA GLY A 319 13.09 -14.08 13.87
C GLY A 319 13.48 -13.75 12.43
N ILE A 320 13.29 -12.51 11.96
CA ILE A 320 13.67 -12.10 10.61
C ILE A 320 15.17 -11.75 10.58
N PRO A 321 16.00 -12.40 9.74
CA PRO A 321 17.42 -12.06 9.64
C PRO A 321 17.62 -10.68 9.02
N ALA A 322 18.55 -9.89 9.58
CA ALA A 322 18.90 -8.58 9.07
C ALA A 322 19.61 -8.67 7.70
N GLY A 323 19.18 -7.84 6.75
CA GLY A 323 19.74 -7.77 5.41
C GLY A 323 19.42 -8.98 4.53
N LEU A 324 18.41 -9.77 4.88
CA LEU A 324 18.00 -10.92 4.08
C LEU A 324 17.38 -10.46 2.75
N VAL A 325 17.94 -10.90 1.63
CA VAL A 325 17.33 -10.71 0.32
C VAL A 325 16.46 -11.93 0.02
N LEU A 326 15.16 -11.70 -0.16
CA LEU A 326 14.20 -12.77 -0.45
C LEU A 326 14.27 -13.16 -1.94
N SER A 327 14.26 -14.46 -2.21
CA SER A 327 14.29 -14.96 -3.59
C SER A 327 12.86 -15.12 -4.12
N PRO A 328 12.58 -14.67 -5.36
CA PRO A 328 11.30 -14.96 -6.02
C PRO A 328 11.09 -16.48 -6.22
N PRO A 329 9.83 -16.96 -6.34
CA PRO A 329 8.61 -16.15 -6.41
C PRO A 329 8.04 -15.78 -5.04
N LEU A 330 7.71 -14.50 -4.86
CA LEU A 330 6.88 -13.98 -3.77
C LEU A 330 5.70 -13.22 -4.41
N HIS A 331 4.49 -13.48 -3.95
CA HIS A 331 3.28 -12.86 -4.47
C HIS A 331 2.55 -12.06 -3.38
N THR A 332 1.70 -11.11 -3.78
CA THR A 332 0.91 -10.30 -2.84
C THR A 332 0.11 -11.17 -1.87
N TYR A 333 -0.46 -12.29 -2.34
CA TYR A 333 -1.23 -13.24 -1.53
C TYR A 333 -0.38 -14.03 -0.51
N ASP A 334 0.95 -14.00 -0.59
CA ASP A 334 1.83 -14.60 0.43
C ASP A 334 1.87 -13.76 1.72
N THR A 335 1.46 -12.48 1.65
CA THR A 335 1.52 -11.52 2.77
C THR A 335 0.69 -11.96 3.97
N ALA A 336 -0.58 -12.30 3.77
CA ALA A 336 -1.43 -12.78 4.86
C ALA A 336 -0.94 -14.13 5.42
N ALA A 337 -0.39 -15.00 4.57
CA ALA A 337 0.15 -16.29 5.01
C ALA A 337 1.40 -16.10 5.90
N ALA A 338 2.27 -15.15 5.55
CA ALA A 338 3.41 -14.74 6.38
C ALA A 338 2.95 -14.19 7.74
N ALA A 339 1.92 -13.35 7.75
CA ALA A 339 1.33 -12.80 8.97
C ALA A 339 0.77 -13.89 9.90
N LEU A 340 -0.06 -14.81 9.37
CA LEU A 340 -0.63 -15.91 10.15
C LEU A 340 0.44 -16.84 10.68
N TYR A 341 1.43 -17.19 9.84
CA TYR A 341 2.56 -18.00 10.27
C TYR A 341 3.29 -17.35 11.45
N ALA A 342 3.62 -16.05 11.35
CA ALA A 342 4.31 -15.36 12.44
C ALA A 342 3.49 -15.31 13.74
N LEU A 343 2.16 -15.21 13.66
CA LEU A 343 1.25 -15.27 14.81
C LEU A 343 1.04 -16.70 15.35
N GLY A 344 1.61 -17.72 14.72
CA GLY A 344 1.39 -19.13 15.07
C GLY A 344 -0.03 -19.62 14.78
N LEU A 345 -0.72 -18.99 13.82
CA LEU A 345 -2.10 -19.31 13.43
C LEU A 345 -2.14 -20.18 12.17
N PRO A 346 -3.13 -21.10 12.05
CA PRO A 346 -3.29 -21.95 10.88
C PRO A 346 -3.52 -21.13 9.61
N ILE A 347 -2.82 -21.49 8.54
CA ILE A 347 -3.10 -20.97 7.20
C ILE A 347 -4.31 -21.75 6.65
N PRO A 348 -5.40 -21.07 6.22
CA PRO A 348 -6.55 -21.75 5.64
C PRO A 348 -6.16 -22.61 4.43
N PRO A 349 -6.65 -23.86 4.33
CA PRO A 349 -6.25 -24.79 3.26
C PRO A 349 -6.66 -24.32 1.85
N GLU A 350 -7.64 -23.43 1.74
CA GLU A 350 -8.08 -22.83 0.48
C GLU A 350 -7.15 -21.73 -0.04
N TRP A 351 -6.25 -21.19 0.80
CA TRP A 351 -5.32 -20.13 0.40
C TRP A 351 -4.27 -20.65 -0.59
N ASP A 352 -3.92 -19.79 -1.55
CA ASP A 352 -2.81 -20.00 -2.49
C ASP A 352 -1.48 -19.58 -1.85
N GLY A 353 -1.54 -18.55 -0.99
CA GLY A 353 -0.37 -17.94 -0.39
C GLY A 353 0.34 -18.82 0.62
N ARG A 354 1.67 -18.67 0.64
CA ARG A 354 2.57 -19.38 1.56
C ARG A 354 3.53 -18.40 2.20
N PRO A 355 3.86 -18.57 3.49
CA PRO A 355 4.87 -17.76 4.12
C PRO A 355 6.22 -17.99 3.39
N PRO A 356 7.01 -16.95 3.09
CA PRO A 356 8.29 -17.12 2.41
C PRO A 356 9.21 -18.02 3.25
N ALA A 357 9.77 -19.05 2.61
CA ALA A 357 10.53 -20.10 3.31
C ALA A 357 11.72 -19.53 4.08
N GLU A 358 12.36 -18.50 3.52
CA GLU A 358 13.53 -17.83 4.05
C GLU A 358 13.26 -17.05 5.34
N LEU A 359 11.99 -16.79 5.70
CA LEU A 359 11.62 -16.19 6.98
C LEU A 359 11.65 -17.18 8.15
N GLY A 360 12.23 -18.37 7.95
CA GLY A 360 12.38 -19.39 8.99
C GLY A 360 11.19 -20.35 9.08
N VAL A 361 10.43 -20.50 8.01
CA VAL A 361 9.43 -21.56 7.83
C VAL A 361 10.21 -22.85 7.56
N ARG A 362 10.36 -23.70 8.58
CA ARG A 362 11.09 -24.97 8.48
C ARG A 362 10.15 -26.16 8.31
#